data_AF-A0A3N5EMN2-F1
#
_entry.id   AF-A0A3N5EMN2-F1
#
_cell.length_a   1.000
_cell.length_b   1.000
_cell.length_c   1.000
_cell.angle_alpha   90.00
_cell.angle_beta   90.00
_cell.angle_gamma   90.00
#
_symmetry.space_group_name_H-M   'P 1'
#
loop_
_entity.id
_entity.type
_entity.pdbx_description
1 polymer ?
#
loop_
_entity_poly.entity_id
_entity_poly.type
_entity_poly.pdbx_seq_one_letter_code
_entity_poly.pdbx_strand_id
1 'polypeptide(L)'
;MELTEKFLIAMGGWQAFKEARALHAAGRVLEASYEPPLLKGRLTEGGKSFLAGLKLRNAIDVENLCSCRDSRVRGIICAHSLAVGLQVIKPVTGGQMNAPRNPIT
;
A
#
# COMPACT_ATOMS: atom_id res chain seq x y z
N MET A 1 -18.11 -4.21 1.41
CA MET A 1 -17.10 -4.51 2.44
C MET A 1 -16.37 -3.24 2.78
N GLU A 2 -16.32 -2.87 4.05
CA GLU A 2 -15.67 -1.64 4.50
C GLU A 2 -14.17 -1.88 4.71
N LEU A 3 -13.34 -0.99 4.16
CA LEU A 3 -11.89 -1.01 4.35
C LEU A 3 -11.54 -0.28 5.65
N THR A 4 -11.12 -1.01 6.68
CA THR A 4 -10.78 -0.45 8.00
C THR A 4 -9.38 -0.87 8.46
N GLU A 5 -8.78 -0.12 9.38
CA GLU A 5 -7.48 -0.50 9.98
C GLU A 5 -7.55 -1.85 10.69
N LYS A 6 -8.66 -2.11 11.40
CA LYS A 6 -8.88 -3.40 12.08
C LYS A 6 -8.87 -4.55 11.08
N PHE A 7 -9.49 -4.35 9.93
CA PHE A 7 -9.49 -5.34 8.87
C PHE A 7 -8.08 -5.54 8.29
N LEU A 8 -7.32 -4.46 8.02
CA LEU A 8 -5.93 -4.55 7.57
C LEU A 8 -5.03 -5.32 8.55
N ILE A 9 -5.19 -5.10 9.86
CA ILE A 9 -4.48 -5.83 10.90
C ILE A 9 -4.86 -7.31 10.90
N ALA A 10 -6.15 -7.63 10.78
CA ALA A 10 -6.62 -9.01 10.75
C ALA A 10 -6.05 -9.80 9.56
N MET A 11 -5.86 -9.13 8.41
CA MET A 11 -5.40 -9.76 7.19
C MET A 11 -3.87 -9.97 7.12
N GLY A 12 -3.08 -8.95 7.49
CA GLY A 12 -1.61 -9.02 7.39
C GLY A 12 -0.88 -9.25 8.72
N GLY A 13 -1.60 -9.27 9.84
CA GLY A 13 -1.04 -9.39 11.16
C GLY A 13 -0.38 -8.10 11.67
N TRP A 14 -0.05 -8.09 12.96
CA TRP A 14 0.45 -6.90 13.66
C TRP A 14 1.82 -6.43 13.14
N GLN A 15 2.74 -7.36 12.85
CA GLN A 15 4.09 -7.01 12.37
C GLN A 15 4.04 -6.28 11.03
N ALA A 16 3.37 -6.85 10.02
CA ALA A 16 3.24 -6.23 8.71
C ALA A 16 2.50 -4.89 8.80
N PHE A 17 1.49 -4.78 9.68
CA PHE A 17 0.76 -3.54 9.87
C PHE A 17 1.61 -2.43 10.50
N LYS A 18 2.49 -2.77 11.45
CA LYS A 18 3.43 -1.80 12.04
C LYS A 18 4.40 -1.26 10.99
N GLU A 19 4.92 -2.12 10.13
CA GLU A 19 5.77 -1.73 9.00
C GLU A 19 5.00 -0.89 7.98
N ALA A 20 3.77 -1.27 7.67
CA ALA A 20 2.88 -0.52 6.78
C ALA A 20 2.65 0.91 7.26
N ARG A 21 2.44 1.08 8.57
CA ARG A 21 2.35 2.41 9.20
C ARG A 21 3.62 3.22 9.02
N ALA A 22 4.80 2.61 9.14
CA ALA A 22 6.07 3.30 8.91
C ALA A 22 6.22 3.75 7.44
N LEU A 23 5.89 2.88 6.48
CA LEU A 23 5.90 3.21 5.05
C LEU A 23 4.93 4.34 4.71
N HIS A 24 3.71 4.27 5.25
CA HIS A 24 2.68 5.26 5.09
C HIS A 24 3.07 6.62 5.70
N ALA A 25 3.57 6.63 6.95
CA ALA A 25 4.03 7.84 7.62
C ALA A 25 5.24 8.48 6.93
N ALA A 26 6.12 7.67 6.33
CA ALA A 26 7.24 8.15 5.53
C ALA A 26 6.82 8.65 4.12
N GLY A 27 5.52 8.66 3.81
CA GLY A 27 5.01 9.16 2.53
C GLY A 27 5.47 8.33 1.33
N ARG A 28 5.69 7.02 1.51
CA ARG A 28 6.17 6.13 0.44
C ARG A 28 5.09 5.69 -0.53
N VAL A 29 3.82 5.90 -0.18
CA VAL A 29 2.67 5.60 -1.05
C VAL A 29 2.38 6.82 -1.91
N LEU A 30 2.61 6.70 -3.22
CA LEU A 30 2.43 7.77 -4.19
C LEU A 30 0.96 7.90 -4.60
N GLU A 31 0.29 6.76 -4.78
CA GLU A 31 -1.09 6.69 -5.22
C GLU A 31 -1.78 5.53 -4.52
N ALA A 32 -3.04 5.71 -4.16
CA ALA A 32 -3.88 4.66 -3.62
C ALA A 32 -5.33 4.87 -4.08
N SER A 33 -6.00 3.79 -4.44
CA SER A 33 -7.39 3.79 -4.86
C SER A 33 -8.05 2.50 -4.42
N TYR A 34 -9.27 2.62 -3.93
CA TYR A 34 -10.08 1.48 -3.53
C TYR A 34 -11.40 1.51 -4.30
N GLU A 35 -11.55 0.53 -5.19
CA GLU A 35 -12.73 0.30 -6.00
C GLU A 35 -13.14 -1.16 -5.74
N PRO A 36 -14.01 -1.43 -4.75
CA PRO A 36 -14.33 -2.78 -4.31
C PRO A 36 -14.62 -3.72 -5.50
N PRO A 37 -14.01 -4.92 -5.57
CA PRO A 37 -13.19 -5.58 -4.55
C PRO A 37 -11.68 -5.26 -4.63
N LEU A 38 -11.26 -4.31 -5.45
CA LEU A 38 -9.86 -4.07 -5.77
C LEU A 38 -9.29 -2.87 -5.00
N LEU A 39 -8.28 -3.13 -4.18
CA LEU A 39 -7.39 -2.13 -3.61
C LEU A 39 -6.10 -2.10 -4.42
N LYS A 40 -5.76 -0.94 -4.97
CA LYS A 40 -4.55 -0.77 -5.79
C LYS A 40 -3.82 0.52 -5.40
N GLY A 41 -2.51 0.51 -5.54
CA GLY A 41 -1.69 1.66 -5.28
C GLY A 41 -0.28 1.50 -5.82
N ARG A 42 0.45 2.61 -5.80
CA ARG A 42 1.84 2.69 -6.22
C ARG A 42 2.68 3.23 -5.09
N LEU A 43 3.82 2.61 -4.86
CA LEU A 43 4.71 2.97 -3.77
C LEU A 43 6.17 2.91 -4.18
N THR A 44 7.00 3.64 -3.44
CA THR A 44 8.44 3.76 -3.70
C THR A 44 9.25 3.22 -2.52
N GLU A 45 10.14 2.27 -2.80
CA GLU A 45 11.03 1.65 -1.81
C GLU A 45 12.38 1.33 -2.45
N GLY A 46 13.48 1.60 -1.75
CA GLY A 46 14.83 1.34 -2.27
C GLY A 46 15.13 2.07 -3.59
N GLY A 47 14.52 3.23 -3.82
CA GLY A 47 14.69 4.02 -5.04
C GLY A 47 13.90 3.51 -6.26
N LYS A 48 13.05 2.50 -6.10
CA LYS A 48 12.22 1.96 -7.18
C LYS A 48 10.74 2.14 -6.85
N SER A 49 9.95 2.50 -7.86
CA SER A 49 8.49 2.52 -7.75
C SER A 49 7.89 1.21 -8.29
N PHE A 50 6.88 0.69 -7.61
CA PHE A 50 6.17 -0.52 -8.02
C PHE A 50 4.73 -0.52 -7.54
N LEU A 51 3.94 -1.46 -8.08
CA LEU A 51 2.52 -1.61 -7.77
C LEU A 51 2.32 -2.55 -6.58
N ALA A 52 1.38 -2.17 -5.72
CA ALA A 52 0.92 -2.97 -4.60
C ALA A 52 -0.60 -2.90 -4.49
N GLY A 53 -1.20 -3.89 -3.85
CA GLY A 53 -2.64 -3.96 -3.77
C GLY A 53 -3.16 -5.26 -3.19
N LEU A 54 -4.47 -5.30 -2.96
CA LEU A 54 -5.21 -6.46 -2.48
C LEU A 54 -6.45 -6.64 -3.34
N LYS A 55 -6.82 -7.89 -3.60
CA LYS A 55 -8.16 -8.24 -4.08
C LYS A 55 -8.96 -8.80 -2.90
N LEU A 56 -9.93 -8.03 -2.44
CA LEU A 56 -10.76 -8.28 -1.27
C LEU A 56 -12.07 -8.93 -1.69
N ARG A 57 -12.07 -10.24 -1.94
CA ARG A 57 -13.29 -10.93 -2.39
C ARG A 57 -14.26 -11.09 -1.23
N ASN A 58 -13.76 -11.50 -0.07
CA ASN A 58 -14.54 -11.72 1.15
C ASN A 58 -13.69 -11.43 2.39
N ALA A 59 -14.27 -11.51 3.59
CA ALA A 59 -13.54 -11.29 4.85
C ALA A 59 -12.41 -12.30 5.11
N ILE A 60 -12.46 -13.48 4.48
CA ILE A 60 -11.48 -14.56 4.63
C ILE A 60 -10.69 -14.83 3.34
N ASP A 61 -11.12 -14.28 2.21
CA ASP A 61 -10.51 -14.52 0.89
C ASP A 61 -9.95 -13.20 0.37
N VAL A 62 -8.63 -13.06 0.54
CA VAL A 62 -7.88 -11.88 0.16
C VAL A 62 -6.62 -12.29 -0.58
N GLU A 63 -6.48 -11.78 -1.80
CA GLU A 63 -5.35 -12.04 -2.66
C GLU A 63 -4.38 -10.86 -2.58
N ASN A 64 -3.09 -11.13 -2.32
CA ASN A 64 -2.07 -10.10 -2.37
C ASN A 64 -1.58 -9.89 -3.81
N LEU A 65 -1.73 -8.67 -4.33
CA LEU A 65 -1.33 -8.29 -5.68
C LEU A 65 0.02 -7.57 -5.72
N CYS A 66 0.72 -7.49 -4.59
CA CYS A 66 2.01 -6.83 -4.51
C CYS A 66 3.12 -7.63 -5.21
N SER A 67 4.02 -6.92 -5.89
CA SER A 67 5.20 -7.49 -6.52
C SER A 67 6.40 -7.71 -5.58
N CYS A 68 6.27 -7.44 -4.28
CA CYS A 68 7.38 -7.58 -3.34
C CYS A 68 7.74 -9.05 -3.06
N ARG A 69 8.92 -9.26 -2.48
CA ARG A 69 9.43 -10.61 -2.21
C ARG A 69 8.55 -11.39 -1.24
N ASP A 70 8.03 -10.78 -0.17
CA ASP A 70 7.15 -11.48 0.77
C ASP A 70 5.86 -11.97 0.10
N SER A 71 5.27 -11.14 -0.76
CA SER A 71 4.10 -11.53 -1.56
C SER A 71 4.45 -12.69 -2.51
N ARG A 72 5.50 -12.53 -3.33
CA ARG A 72 5.85 -13.51 -4.37
C ARG A 72 6.39 -14.83 -3.86
N VAL A 73 7.16 -14.82 -2.78
CA VAL A 73 7.87 -16.01 -2.27
C VAL A 73 7.08 -16.69 -1.17
N ARG A 74 6.42 -15.93 -0.29
CA ARG A 74 5.73 -16.48 0.89
C ARG A 74 4.21 -16.48 0.74
N GLY A 75 3.65 -15.80 -0.27
CA GLY A 75 2.21 -15.72 -0.48
C GLY A 75 1.47 -14.96 0.63
N ILE A 76 2.17 -14.17 1.44
CA ILE A 76 1.58 -13.48 2.59
C ILE A 76 1.16 -12.05 2.23
N ILE A 77 0.24 -11.48 3.01
CA ILE A 77 -0.09 -10.07 2.94
C ILE A 77 1.06 -9.26 3.53
N CYS A 78 1.66 -8.41 2.70
CA CYS A 78 2.85 -7.65 3.02
C CYS A 78 2.53 -6.24 3.50
N ALA A 79 3.51 -5.60 4.15
CA ALA A 79 3.41 -4.22 4.62
C ALA A 79 3.07 -3.23 3.49
N HIS A 80 3.54 -3.46 2.27
CA HIS A 80 3.26 -2.60 1.11
C HIS A 80 1.77 -2.50 0.78
N SER A 81 1.10 -3.65 0.68
CA SER A 81 -0.33 -3.69 0.36
C SER A 81 -1.18 -3.10 1.49
N LEU A 82 -0.78 -3.33 2.74
CA LEU A 82 -1.42 -2.69 3.89
C LEU A 82 -1.20 -1.17 3.91
N ALA A 83 -0.02 -0.69 3.49
CA ALA A 83 0.27 0.75 3.41
C ALA A 83 -0.61 1.45 2.36
N VAL A 84 -0.87 0.80 1.23
CA VAL A 84 -1.88 1.27 0.26
C VAL A 84 -3.25 1.37 0.91
N GLY A 85 -3.66 0.36 1.67
CA GLY A 85 -4.93 0.37 2.40
C GLY A 85 -5.00 1.52 3.41
N LEU A 86 -3.93 1.75 4.16
CA LEU A 86 -3.81 2.88 5.09
C LEU A 86 -3.93 4.22 4.38
N GLN A 87 -3.31 4.37 3.21
CA GLN A 87 -3.39 5.60 2.41
C GLN A 87 -4.82 5.91 1.95
N VAL A 88 -5.65 4.89 1.67
CA VAL A 88 -7.07 5.10 1.35
C VAL A 88 -7.85 5.54 2.58
N ILE A 89 -7.59 4.94 3.75
CA ILE A 89 -8.32 5.24 4.99
C ILE A 89 -7.91 6.59 5.57
N LYS A 90 -6.61 6.91 5.52
CA LYS A 90 -5.98 8.07 6.16
C LYS A 90 -4.95 8.66 5.20
N PRO A 91 -5.36 9.37 4.14
CA PRO A 91 -4.43 9.88 3.14
C PRO A 91 -3.39 10.79 3.79
N VAL A 92 -2.11 10.42 3.66
CA VAL A 92 -0.98 11.28 3.99
C VAL A 92 -0.41 11.79 2.68
N THR A 93 -0.12 13.09 2.59
CA THR A 93 0.51 13.66 1.40
C THR A 93 1.97 13.21 1.34
N GLY A 94 2.19 12.01 0.82
CA GLY A 94 3.50 11.38 0.65
C GLY A 94 4.06 11.61 -0.74
N GLY A 95 4.87 12.67 -0.88
CA GLY A 95 5.59 12.94 -2.12
C GLY A 95 4.86 13.89 -3.07
N GLN A 96 4.70 15.15 -2.66
CA GLN A 96 4.96 16.21 -3.64
C GLN A 96 6.42 16.04 -4.09
N MET A 97 6.61 15.50 -5.30
CA MET A 97 7.83 15.74 -6.03
C MET A 97 7.92 17.25 -6.25
N ASN A 98 8.68 17.93 -5.40
CA ASN A 98 9.38 19.14 -5.79
C ASN A 98 10.45 18.71 -6.81
N ALA A 99 10.02 18.38 -8.04
CA ALA A 99 10.94 18.42 -9.16
C ALA A 99 11.28 19.90 -9.36
N PRO A 100 12.57 20.32 -9.37
CA PRO A 100 12.89 21.61 -9.93
C PRO A 100 12.46 21.56 -11.39
N ARG A 101 11.32 22.19 -11.70
CA ARG A 101 11.03 22.63 -13.07
C ARG A 101 12.09 23.68 -13.36
N ASN A 102 13.22 23.25 -13.91
CA ASN A 102 14.15 24.18 -14.53
C ASN A 102 13.40 24.79 -15.73
N PRO A 103 13.10 26.11 -15.74
CA PRO A 103 12.62 26.73 -16.97
C PRO A 103 13.80 26.73 -17.95
N ILE A 104 13.76 25.82 -18.93
CA ILE A 104 14.65 25.91 -20.07
C ILE A 104 14.02 26.94 -21.01
N THR A 105 14.62 28.14 -20.97
CA THR A 105 14.54 29.25 -21.95
C THR A 105 13.20 29.98 -22.08
#